data_AF-K2DA65-F1
#
_entry.id   AF-K2DA65-F1
#
_cell.length_a   1.000
_cell.length_b   1.000
_cell.length_c   1.000
_cell.angle_alpha   90.00
_cell.angle_beta   90.00
_cell.angle_gamma   90.00
#
_symmetry.space_group_name_H-M   'P 1'
#
loop_
_entity.id
_entity.type
_entity.pdbx_description
1 polymer ?
#
loop_
_entity_poly.entity_id
_entity_poly.type
_entity_poly.pdbx_seq_one_letter_code
_entity_poly.pdbx_strand_id
1 'polypeptide(L)'
;MRLAMMLLTSLIFAVSVIASPMPPQPELDIEGLVAVVEWVPEATEKGVWGMSGSLGSDRTFPAHYKVELVDCNVALAEGEIDPDQDALPVAKLGKQEKYSVTLNHPANDGLIKRGMRVKVLGYNVSGDEGGIWTTYKKIETEPAPTCPCEQSSEESDCSTMSTASPSIAVPVTPDVSVSEPRKAGSSTDL
;
A
#
# COMPACT_ATOMS: atom_id res chain seq x y z
N MET A 1 -34.60 -14.35 46.09
CA MET A 1 -33.14 -14.56 46.25
C MET A 1 -32.45 -15.09 44.98
N ARG A 2 -33.06 -15.96 44.17
CA ARG A 2 -32.43 -16.48 42.93
C ARG A 2 -32.29 -15.45 41.78
N LEU A 3 -33.19 -14.46 41.70
CA LEU A 3 -33.14 -13.41 40.67
C LEU A 3 -31.99 -12.41 40.90
N ALA A 4 -31.72 -12.05 42.16
CA ALA A 4 -30.62 -11.15 42.53
C ALA A 4 -29.24 -11.78 42.27
N MET A 5 -29.15 -13.12 42.35
CA MET A 5 -27.91 -13.86 42.12
C MET A 5 -27.57 -14.01 40.61
N MET A 6 -28.58 -14.05 39.73
CA MET A 6 -28.37 -14.01 38.27
C MET A 6 -27.97 -12.61 37.76
N LEU A 7 -28.49 -11.55 38.39
CA LEU A 7 -28.15 -10.17 38.02
C LEU A 7 -26.71 -9.81 38.43
N LEU A 8 -26.25 -10.33 39.58
CA LEU A 8 -24.88 -10.15 40.07
C LEU A 8 -23.83 -10.91 39.25
N THR A 9 -24.20 -12.02 38.59
CA THR A 9 -23.28 -12.81 37.76
C THR A 9 -23.10 -12.24 36.35
N SER A 10 -24.08 -11.50 35.80
CA SER A 10 -23.91 -10.83 34.50
C SER A 10 -23.02 -9.58 34.55
N LEU A 11 -22.85 -8.96 35.73
CA LEU A 11 -22.09 -7.73 35.89
C LEU A 11 -20.56 -7.93 35.97
N ILE A 12 -20.10 -9.17 36.17
CA ILE A 12 -18.67 -9.49 36.38
C ILE A 12 -17.95 -9.82 35.06
N PHE A 13 -18.67 -9.97 33.94
CA PHE A 13 -18.09 -10.21 32.61
C PHE A 13 -17.91 -8.94 31.76
N ALA A 14 -17.92 -7.75 32.36
CA ALA A 14 -17.37 -6.56 31.73
C ALA A 14 -15.82 -6.63 31.78
N VAL A 15 -15.26 -7.60 31.05
CA VAL A 15 -13.82 -7.70 30.85
C VAL A 15 -13.43 -6.50 29.99
N SER A 16 -12.78 -5.51 30.61
CA SER A 16 -12.15 -4.41 29.89
C SER A 16 -11.21 -5.00 28.84
N VAL A 17 -11.60 -4.92 27.57
CA VAL A 17 -10.67 -5.11 26.46
C VAL A 17 -9.78 -3.88 26.49
N ILE A 18 -8.72 -3.94 27.29
CA ILE A 18 -7.66 -2.93 27.26
C ILE A 18 -6.92 -3.23 25.96
N ALA A 19 -7.26 -2.46 24.93
CA ALA A 19 -6.52 -2.46 23.69
C ALA A 19 -5.07 -2.09 24.06
N SER A 20 -4.21 -3.10 23.96
CA SER A 20 -2.82 -3.04 24.43
C SER A 20 -1.96 -2.74 23.22
N PRO A 21 -0.94 -1.88 23.37
CA PRO A 21 -0.06 -1.50 22.27
C PRO A 21 0.51 -2.74 21.60
N MET A 22 0.59 -2.72 20.26
CA MET A 22 1.18 -3.80 19.50
C MET A 22 2.59 -4.08 20.04
N PRO A 23 2.95 -5.34 20.30
CA PRO A 23 4.25 -5.62 20.86
C PRO A 23 5.33 -5.23 19.84
N PRO A 24 6.47 -4.69 20.32
CA PRO A 24 7.52 -4.17 19.44
C PRO A 24 7.96 -5.25 18.47
N GLN A 25 7.88 -4.95 17.18
CA GLN A 25 8.39 -5.82 16.13
C GLN A 25 9.88 -5.55 15.94
N PRO A 26 10.71 -6.57 15.67
CA PRO A 26 12.11 -6.35 15.33
C PRO A 26 12.20 -5.61 13.99
N GLU A 27 13.29 -4.88 13.78
CA GLU A 27 13.62 -4.35 12.46
C GLU A 27 14.02 -5.47 11.48
N LEU A 28 13.58 -5.32 10.22
CA LEU A 28 13.76 -6.31 9.17
C LEU A 28 14.51 -5.73 7.97
N ASP A 29 15.41 -6.52 7.39
CA ASP A 29 15.97 -6.26 6.07
C ASP A 29 15.22 -7.09 5.03
N ILE A 30 14.61 -6.40 4.06
CA ILE A 30 13.73 -7.01 3.05
C ILE A 30 14.32 -6.75 1.67
N GLU A 31 14.67 -7.80 0.95
CA GLU A 31 15.09 -7.74 -0.44
C GLU A 31 14.06 -8.42 -1.33
N GLY A 32 13.70 -7.85 -2.49
CA GLY A 32 12.79 -8.48 -3.43
C GLY A 32 12.60 -7.71 -4.73
N LEU A 33 11.84 -8.30 -5.66
CA LEU A 33 11.46 -7.69 -6.93
C LEU A 33 10.12 -6.98 -6.80
N VAL A 34 10.02 -5.73 -7.24
CA VAL A 34 8.77 -4.96 -7.21
C VAL A 34 7.80 -5.47 -8.27
N ALA A 35 6.74 -6.15 -7.84
CA ALA A 35 5.67 -6.63 -8.71
C ALA A 35 4.55 -5.59 -8.89
N VAL A 36 4.16 -4.92 -7.80
CA VAL A 36 3.11 -3.88 -7.78
C VAL A 36 3.62 -2.68 -7.01
N VAL A 37 3.34 -1.49 -7.52
CA VAL A 37 3.57 -0.23 -6.83
C VAL A 37 2.33 0.64 -6.97
N GLU A 38 1.83 1.13 -5.84
CA GLU A 38 0.73 2.07 -5.75
C GLU A 38 1.17 3.26 -4.91
N TRP A 39 0.91 4.46 -5.39
CA TRP A 39 1.15 5.69 -4.64
C TRP A 39 -0.11 6.10 -3.88
N VAL A 40 0.05 6.37 -2.58
CA VAL A 40 -1.03 6.88 -1.72
C VAL A 40 -0.63 8.26 -1.20
N PRO A 41 -1.42 9.32 -1.51
CA PRO A 41 -1.13 10.65 -1.00
C PRO A 41 -1.37 10.72 0.51
N GLU A 42 -0.77 11.72 1.15
CA GLU A 42 -1.04 12.04 2.56
C GLU A 42 -2.54 12.28 2.77
N ALA A 43 -3.06 11.76 3.89
CA ALA A 43 -4.45 11.92 4.27
C ALA A 43 -4.58 12.19 5.76
N THR A 44 -5.50 13.08 6.12
CA THR A 44 -5.87 13.32 7.52
C THR A 44 -7.26 12.74 7.79
N GLU A 45 -7.33 11.88 8.79
CA GLU A 45 -8.59 11.31 9.28
C GLU A 45 -8.97 11.93 10.62
N LYS A 46 -10.27 12.15 10.81
CA LYS A 46 -10.79 12.68 12.06
C LYS A 46 -10.79 11.62 13.15
N GLY A 47 -10.48 12.04 14.37
CA GLY A 47 -10.59 11.22 15.55
C GLY A 47 -12.04 10.82 15.81
N VAL A 48 -12.24 9.63 16.38
CA VAL A 48 -13.55 9.15 16.77
C VAL A 48 -13.79 9.53 18.22
N TRP A 49 -14.73 10.45 18.43
CA TRP A 49 -15.06 10.92 19.78
C TRP A 49 -15.50 9.76 20.68
N GLY A 50 -14.96 9.72 21.90
CA GLY A 50 -15.22 8.65 22.88
C GLY A 50 -14.30 7.43 22.75
N MET A 51 -13.42 7.38 21.74
CA MET A 51 -12.38 6.35 21.62
C MET A 51 -11.09 6.81 22.31
N SER A 52 -10.32 5.86 22.85
CA SER A 52 -8.99 6.10 23.43
C SER A 52 -7.87 5.96 22.39
N GLY A 53 -6.63 6.25 22.81
CA GLY A 53 -5.44 6.05 21.97
C GLY A 53 -5.38 7.00 20.78
N SER A 54 -4.62 6.63 19.75
CA SER A 54 -4.51 7.46 18.55
C SER A 54 -5.85 7.57 17.79
N LEU A 55 -6.73 6.57 17.91
CA LEU A 55 -8.05 6.54 17.25
C LEU A 55 -8.99 7.66 17.74
N GLY A 56 -8.84 8.11 18.98
CA GLY A 56 -9.62 9.22 19.55
C GLY A 56 -9.19 10.61 19.07
N SER A 57 -8.02 10.71 18.44
CA SER A 57 -7.45 11.97 17.95
C SER A 57 -7.47 12.04 16.42
N ASP A 58 -7.44 13.25 15.88
CA ASP A 58 -7.16 13.47 14.47
C ASP A 58 -5.76 12.93 14.15
N ARG A 59 -5.64 12.21 13.04
CA ARG A 59 -4.41 11.52 12.63
C ARG A 59 -4.07 11.89 11.20
N THR A 60 -2.79 12.10 10.93
CA THR A 60 -2.27 12.27 9.57
C THR A 60 -1.47 11.04 9.20
N PHE A 61 -1.88 10.38 8.12
CA PHE A 61 -1.15 9.29 7.49
C PHE A 61 -0.24 9.89 6.42
N PRO A 62 1.10 9.75 6.56
CA PRO A 62 2.03 10.32 5.60
C PRO A 62 1.82 9.72 4.21
N ALA A 63 2.19 10.49 3.18
CA ALA A 63 2.25 9.95 1.83
C ALA A 63 3.21 8.75 1.77
N HIS A 64 2.87 7.74 0.98
CA HIS A 64 3.62 6.48 0.95
C HIS A 64 3.42 5.70 -0.35
N TYR A 65 4.39 4.84 -0.65
CA TYR A 65 4.22 3.76 -1.61
C TYR A 65 3.70 2.51 -0.91
N LYS A 66 2.65 1.89 -1.48
CA LYS A 66 2.28 0.51 -1.21
C LYS A 66 2.95 -0.37 -2.25
N VAL A 67 3.85 -1.23 -1.79
CA VAL A 67 4.70 -2.04 -2.66
C VAL A 67 4.46 -3.51 -2.37
N GLU A 68 4.21 -4.27 -3.43
CA GLU A 68 4.20 -5.72 -3.38
C GLU A 68 5.49 -6.25 -4.00
N LEU A 69 6.25 -6.96 -3.18
CA LEU A 69 7.50 -7.60 -3.56
C LEU A 69 7.25 -9.09 -3.82
N VAL A 70 7.97 -9.65 -4.79
CA VAL A 70 8.03 -11.09 -5.10
C VAL A 70 9.47 -11.58 -5.08
N ASP A 71 9.64 -12.90 -4.93
CA ASP A 71 10.97 -13.54 -4.76
C ASP A 71 11.78 -12.85 -3.65
N CYS A 72 11.14 -12.68 -2.49
CA CYS A 72 11.70 -11.89 -1.41
C CYS A 72 12.58 -12.73 -0.51
N ASN A 73 13.59 -12.09 0.06
CA ASN A 73 14.33 -12.59 1.20
C ASN A 73 14.15 -11.61 2.36
N VAL A 74 13.62 -12.09 3.48
CA VAL A 74 13.38 -11.30 4.69
C VAL A 74 14.31 -11.78 5.78
N ALA A 75 15.12 -10.89 6.33
CA ALA A 75 16.04 -11.17 7.42
C ALA A 75 15.83 -10.19 8.57
N LEU A 76 16.31 -10.55 9.77
CA LEU A 76 16.45 -9.58 10.85
C LEU A 76 17.52 -8.56 10.46
N ALA A 77 17.28 -7.30 10.79
CA ALA A 77 18.28 -6.25 10.60
C ALA A 77 19.51 -6.51 11.49
N GLU A 78 20.66 -6.01 11.05
CA GLU A 78 21.90 -6.16 11.82
C GLU A 78 21.77 -5.54 13.22
N GLY A 79 22.09 -6.33 14.25
CA GLY A 79 22.03 -5.91 15.65
C GLY A 79 20.69 -6.15 16.34
N GLU A 80 19.67 -6.63 15.63
CA GLU A 80 18.43 -7.07 16.25
C GLU A 80 18.57 -8.46 16.89
N ILE A 81 17.90 -8.62 18.03
CA ILE A 81 17.85 -9.89 18.76
C ILE A 81 16.69 -10.71 18.17
N ASP A 82 16.96 -11.96 17.80
CA ASP A 82 15.91 -12.88 17.39
C ASP A 82 14.91 -13.02 18.54
N PRO A 83 13.66 -12.55 18.37
CA PRO A 83 12.68 -12.65 19.43
C PRO A 83 12.46 -14.12 19.77
N ASP A 84 12.42 -14.45 21.06
CA ASP A 84 12.05 -15.80 21.52
C ASP A 84 10.80 -16.24 20.75
N GLN A 85 10.83 -17.43 20.14
CA GLN A 85 9.81 -17.89 19.19
C GLN A 85 8.38 -17.90 19.77
N ASP A 86 8.26 -17.83 21.09
CA ASP A 86 6.99 -17.83 21.83
C ASP A 86 6.47 -16.41 22.17
N ALA A 87 7.24 -15.34 21.92
CA ALA A 87 6.95 -13.99 22.42
C ALA A 87 6.24 -13.07 21.42
N LEU A 88 6.30 -13.34 20.11
CA LEU A 88 5.73 -12.46 19.08
C LEU A 88 5.12 -13.27 17.93
N PRO A 89 4.03 -12.80 17.29
CA PRO A 89 3.59 -13.31 16.00
C PRO A 89 4.70 -13.06 14.98
N VAL A 90 5.50 -14.12 14.78
CA VAL A 90 6.80 -14.17 14.12
C VAL A 90 6.76 -13.46 12.77
N ALA A 91 7.56 -12.39 12.63
CA ALA A 91 7.88 -11.80 11.33
C ALA A 91 8.25 -12.93 10.36
N LYS A 92 7.69 -12.92 9.14
CA LYS A 92 7.92 -14.01 8.17
C LYS A 92 9.35 -13.94 7.60
N LEU A 93 10.30 -14.45 8.36
CA LEU A 93 11.71 -14.52 7.97
C LEU A 93 11.94 -15.55 6.86
N GLY A 94 13.07 -15.41 6.17
CA GLY A 94 13.51 -16.27 5.08
C GLY A 94 12.89 -15.93 3.73
N LYS A 95 12.86 -16.93 2.84
CA LYS A 95 12.36 -16.76 1.47
C LYS A 95 10.83 -16.66 1.47
N GLN A 96 10.30 -15.57 0.92
CA GLN A 96 8.87 -15.33 0.79
C GLN A 96 8.49 -15.20 -0.70
N GLU A 97 7.42 -15.86 -1.13
CA GLU A 97 6.91 -15.71 -2.50
C GLU A 97 6.38 -14.31 -2.77
N LYS A 98 5.74 -13.72 -1.74
CA LYS A 98 5.11 -12.41 -1.79
C LYS A 98 5.25 -11.72 -0.43
N TYR A 99 5.60 -10.43 -0.45
CA TYR A 99 5.71 -9.60 0.74
C TYR A 99 5.21 -8.19 0.45
N SER A 100 4.36 -7.63 1.33
CA SER A 100 3.81 -6.29 1.16
C SER A 100 4.50 -5.32 2.12
N VAL A 101 5.00 -4.21 1.61
CA VAL A 101 5.63 -3.15 2.39
C VAL A 101 4.96 -1.81 2.11
N THR A 102 4.85 -0.99 3.16
CA THR A 102 4.46 0.41 3.06
C THR A 102 5.69 1.27 3.29
N LEU A 103 6.04 2.14 2.33
CA LEU A 103 7.25 2.96 2.34
C LEU A 103 6.86 4.43 2.35
N ASN A 104 6.97 5.08 3.52
CA ASN A 104 6.69 6.51 3.66
C ASN A 104 7.67 7.33 2.82
N HIS A 105 7.13 8.22 1.98
CA HIS A 105 7.93 9.07 1.10
C HIS A 105 7.14 10.34 0.78
N PRO A 106 7.75 11.54 0.69
CA PRO A 106 7.00 12.80 0.62
C PRO A 106 6.32 13.07 -0.73
N ALA A 107 6.76 12.46 -1.84
CA ALA A 107 6.21 12.74 -3.17
C ALA A 107 6.27 11.55 -4.12
N ASN A 108 5.36 11.47 -5.09
CA ASN A 108 5.42 10.46 -6.15
C ASN A 108 6.45 10.83 -7.23
N ASP A 109 7.74 10.71 -6.89
CA ASP A 109 8.88 11.01 -7.76
C ASP A 109 9.38 9.81 -8.57
N GLY A 110 8.73 8.65 -8.41
CA GLY A 110 9.13 7.42 -9.09
C GLY A 110 10.40 6.79 -8.51
N LEU A 111 10.70 7.04 -7.23
CA LEU A 111 11.77 6.34 -6.47
C LEU A 111 11.67 4.81 -6.62
N ILE A 112 10.44 4.27 -6.58
CA ILE A 112 10.15 2.85 -6.72
C ILE A 112 9.31 2.64 -7.97
N LYS A 113 9.74 1.73 -8.85
CA LYS A 113 9.02 1.35 -10.06
C LYS A 113 8.91 -0.17 -10.15
N ARG A 114 7.87 -0.62 -10.84
CA ARG A 114 7.68 -2.03 -11.16
C ARG A 114 8.89 -2.59 -11.92
N GLY A 115 9.30 -3.80 -11.56
CA GLY A 115 10.44 -4.50 -12.16
C GLY A 115 11.80 -4.13 -11.56
N MET A 116 11.87 -3.16 -10.65
CA MET A 116 13.10 -2.89 -9.88
C MET A 116 13.30 -3.97 -8.83
N ARG A 117 14.57 -4.29 -8.54
CA ARG A 117 14.93 -5.03 -7.33
C ARG A 117 15.25 -4.00 -6.26
N VAL A 118 14.68 -4.19 -5.07
CA VAL A 118 14.82 -3.25 -3.96
C VAL A 118 15.27 -3.99 -2.72
N LYS A 119 16.10 -3.31 -1.92
CA LYS A 119 16.50 -3.73 -0.59
C LYS A 119 16.12 -2.65 0.41
N VAL A 120 15.14 -2.94 1.25
CA VAL A 120 14.66 -2.07 2.32
C VAL A 120 15.37 -2.48 3.60
N LEU A 121 16.14 -1.56 4.19
CA LEU A 121 16.93 -1.82 5.39
C LEU A 121 16.26 -1.25 6.64
N GLY A 122 16.28 -2.02 7.72
CA GLY A 122 15.73 -1.62 9.01
C GLY A 122 14.22 -1.30 8.95
N TYR A 123 13.47 -2.08 8.17
CA TYR A 123 12.03 -1.95 8.04
C TYR A 123 11.35 -2.32 9.36
N ASN A 124 10.49 -1.45 9.86
CA ASN A 124 9.72 -1.69 11.06
C ASN A 124 8.25 -1.35 10.85
N VAL A 125 7.39 -2.12 11.52
CA VAL A 125 5.96 -1.89 11.58
C VAL A 125 5.57 -1.74 13.04
N SER A 126 4.98 -0.60 13.36
CA SER A 126 4.47 -0.24 14.68
C SER A 126 3.00 0.18 14.55
N GLY A 127 2.22 0.11 15.61
CA GLY A 127 0.79 0.37 15.49
C GLY A 127 0.03 0.31 16.80
N ASP A 128 -1.14 0.93 16.80
CA ASP A 128 -2.13 0.86 17.86
C ASP A 128 -3.55 0.82 17.24
N GLU A 129 -4.58 1.04 18.05
CA GLU A 129 -5.99 1.00 17.65
C GLU A 129 -6.34 2.02 16.55
N GLY A 130 -5.57 3.11 16.44
CA GLY A 130 -5.75 4.13 15.42
C GLY A 130 -4.74 4.03 14.29
N GLY A 131 -4.09 2.89 14.10
CA GLY A 131 -3.50 2.56 12.81
C GLY A 131 -2.10 1.99 12.89
N ILE A 132 -1.53 1.80 11.72
CA ILE A 132 -0.22 1.20 11.51
C ILE A 132 0.70 2.27 10.92
N TRP A 133 1.89 2.38 11.50
CA TRP A 133 2.98 3.20 11.01
C TRP A 133 4.15 2.33 10.64
N THR A 134 4.82 2.70 9.57
CA THR A 134 5.96 1.98 9.05
C THR A 134 7.16 2.91 8.98
N THR A 135 8.33 2.41 9.34
CA THR A 135 9.60 3.13 9.22
C THR A 135 10.62 2.25 8.52
N TYR A 136 11.63 2.89 7.94
CA TYR A 136 12.79 2.21 7.36
C TYR A 136 14.00 3.14 7.46
N LYS A 137 15.21 2.57 7.50
CA LYS A 137 16.46 3.34 7.60
C LYS A 137 16.95 3.79 6.23
N LYS A 138 16.92 2.89 5.26
CA LYS A 138 17.45 3.12 3.92
C LYS A 138 16.77 2.22 2.91
N ILE A 139 16.67 2.69 1.68
CA ILE A 139 16.28 1.86 0.53
C ILE A 139 17.42 1.88 -0.48
N GLU A 140 17.79 0.71 -0.95
CA GLU A 140 18.71 0.52 -2.08
C GLU A 140 17.90 -0.01 -3.26
N THR A 141 18.11 0.59 -4.44
CA THR A 141 17.36 0.25 -5.65
C THR A 141 18.33 -0.18 -6.73
N GLU A 142 18.07 -1.33 -7.33
CA GLU A 142 18.71 -1.77 -8.55
C GLU A 142 17.72 -1.56 -9.71
N PRO A 143 18.13 -0.81 -10.76
CA PRO A 143 17.25 -0.55 -11.88
C PRO A 143 16.86 -1.86 -12.56
N ALA A 144 15.64 -1.91 -13.08
CA ALA A 144 15.19 -3.03 -13.89
C ALA A 144 16.16 -3.21 -15.08
N PRO A 145 16.49 -4.45 -15.47
CA PRO A 145 17.27 -4.68 -16.69
C PRO A 145 16.52 -4.04 -17.86
N THR A 146 17.20 -3.11 -18.56
CA THR A 146 16.67 -2.47 -19.75
C THR A 146 16.41 -3.54 -20.81
N CYS A 147 15.21 -3.54 -21.38
CA CYS A 147 14.89 -4.50 -22.42
C CYS A 147 15.72 -4.15 -23.68
N PRO A 148 16.42 -5.13 -24.31
CA PRO A 148 17.24 -4.87 -25.50
C PRO A 148 16.47 -4.23 -26.67
N CYS A 149 15.14 -4.37 -26.69
CA CYS A 149 14.27 -3.79 -27.70
C CYS A 149 14.06 -2.26 -27.57
N GLU A 150 14.35 -1.64 -26.43
CA GLU A 150 14.28 -0.17 -26.30
C GLU A 150 15.50 0.54 -26.91
N GLN A 151 16.60 -0.18 -27.17
CA GLN A 151 17.80 0.40 -27.79
C GLN A 151 17.70 0.51 -29.32
N SER A 152 16.59 0.07 -29.92
CA SER A 152 16.47 -0.06 -31.39
C SER A 152 15.77 1.11 -32.09
N SER A 153 15.29 2.14 -31.38
CA SER A 153 14.40 3.16 -31.96
C SER A 153 14.96 4.59 -32.07
N GLU A 154 16.20 4.84 -31.69
CA GLU A 154 16.81 6.17 -31.77
C GLU A 154 18.00 6.20 -32.73
N GLU A 155 17.77 5.91 -34.01
CA GLU A 155 18.57 6.40 -35.14
C GLU A 155 17.91 5.93 -36.46
N SER A 156 16.77 6.53 -36.80
CA SER A 156 16.32 6.55 -38.19
C SER A 156 16.01 7.98 -38.57
N ASP A 157 17.10 8.71 -38.83
CA ASP A 157 17.09 9.92 -39.63
C ASP A 157 16.45 9.63 -40.99
N CYS A 158 15.16 9.90 -41.13
CA CYS A 158 14.52 10.04 -42.43
C CYS A 158 14.27 11.52 -42.70
N SER A 159 15.37 12.23 -43.00
CA SER A 159 15.30 13.56 -43.59
C SER A 159 15.08 13.45 -45.10
N THR A 160 14.01 14.11 -45.57
CA THR A 160 13.82 14.71 -46.91
C THR A 160 13.48 13.80 -48.11
N MET A 161 12.22 13.81 -48.56
CA MET A 161 11.77 14.61 -49.73
C MET A 161 10.33 14.32 -50.19
N SER A 162 9.72 15.39 -50.74
CA SER A 162 8.64 15.42 -51.75
C SER A 162 7.16 15.37 -51.33
N THR A 163 6.62 16.58 -51.26
CA THR A 163 5.39 17.06 -51.94
C THR A 163 4.66 16.05 -52.85
N ALA A 164 3.40 15.74 -52.51
CA ALA A 164 2.25 15.92 -53.40
C ALA A 164 0.96 15.48 -52.68
N SER A 165 0.04 16.43 -52.48
CA SER A 165 -1.38 16.15 -52.23
C SER A 165 -1.99 15.41 -53.42
N PRO A 166 -2.90 14.47 -53.18
CA PRO A 166 -4.26 14.72 -53.67
C PRO A 166 -5.35 14.38 -52.65
N SER A 167 -6.33 15.26 -52.61
CA SER A 167 -7.59 15.13 -51.89
C SER A 167 -8.36 13.89 -52.35
N ILE A 168 -8.72 13.01 -51.42
CA ILE A 168 -9.74 11.98 -51.63
C ILE A 168 -10.82 12.17 -50.57
N ALA A 169 -12.05 12.18 -51.07
CA ALA A 169 -13.27 12.63 -50.43
C ALA A 169 -13.66 11.82 -49.20
N VAL A 170 -14.19 12.55 -48.21
CA VAL A 170 -14.91 12.05 -47.04
C VAL A 170 -16.28 11.54 -47.49
N PRO A 171 -16.65 10.27 -47.26
CA PRO A 171 -18.04 9.88 -47.19
C PRO A 171 -18.61 10.25 -45.82
N VAL A 172 -19.55 11.19 -45.85
CA VAL A 172 -20.42 11.57 -44.73
C VAL A 172 -21.19 10.34 -44.25
N THR A 173 -20.94 9.88 -43.02
CA THR A 173 -21.84 8.96 -42.32
C THR A 173 -22.79 9.76 -41.42
N PRO A 174 -24.09 9.42 -41.41
CA PRO A 174 -25.09 10.15 -40.64
C PRO A 174 -25.07 9.75 -39.16
N ASP A 175 -25.02 10.79 -38.33
CA ASP A 175 -25.77 11.00 -37.09
C ASP A 175 -26.25 9.74 -36.35
N VAL A 176 -25.44 9.27 -35.39
CA VAL A 176 -25.93 8.34 -34.36
C VAL A 176 -26.23 9.15 -33.12
N SER A 177 -27.54 9.29 -32.91
CA SER A 177 -28.22 9.90 -31.78
C SER A 177 -27.61 9.56 -30.41
N VAL A 178 -27.28 10.64 -29.69
CA VAL A 178 -27.06 10.67 -28.24
C VAL A 178 -28.33 10.18 -27.53
N SER A 179 -28.27 9.01 -26.91
CA SER A 179 -29.29 8.57 -25.95
C SER A 179 -28.99 9.16 -24.57
N GLU A 180 -29.93 9.95 -24.06
CA GLU A 180 -29.96 10.58 -22.74
C GLU A 180 -29.78 9.60 -21.55
N PRO A 181 -29.33 10.11 -20.39
CA PRO A 181 -29.16 9.34 -19.17
C PRO A 181 -30.52 9.02 -18.51
N ARG A 182 -30.72 7.74 -18.17
CA ARG A 182 -31.85 7.29 -17.35
C ARG A 182 -31.74 7.89 -15.93
N LYS A 183 -32.73 8.70 -15.60
CA LYS A 183 -32.98 9.28 -14.28
C LYS A 183 -33.68 8.27 -13.37
N ALA A 184 -33.16 8.17 -12.14
CA ALA A 184 -33.83 7.87 -10.86
C ALA A 184 -34.86 6.71 -10.78
N GLY A 185 -34.49 5.68 -10.02
CA GLY A 185 -35.41 4.77 -9.33
C GLY A 185 -35.04 4.70 -7.85
N SER A 186 -35.52 5.67 -7.08
CA SER A 186 -35.57 5.63 -5.62
C SER A 186 -36.76 4.74 -5.23
N SER A 187 -36.50 3.63 -4.55
CA SER A 187 -37.52 2.86 -3.85
C SER A 187 -37.04 2.62 -2.44
N THR A 188 -37.67 3.34 -1.51
CA THR A 188 -37.84 2.95 -0.12
C THR A 188 -38.68 1.67 -0.02
N ASP A 189 -38.65 1.08 1.17
CA ASP A 189 -39.50 0.01 1.73
C ASP A 189 -38.86 -1.39 1.80
N LEU A 190 -38.17 -1.66 2.92
CA LEU A 190 -38.64 -2.53 4.02
C LEU A 190 -37.65 -2.52 5.20
#